data_AF-A0A381SQR3-F1
#
_entry.id   AF-A0A381SQR3-F1
#
_cell.length_a   1.000
_cell.length_b   1.000
_cell.length_c   1.000
_cell.angle_alpha   90.00
_cell.angle_beta   90.00
_cell.angle_gamma   90.00
#
_symmetry.space_group_name_H-M   'P 1'
#
loop_
_entity.id
_entity.type
_entity.pdbx_description
1 polymer ?
#
loop_
_entity_poly.entity_id
_entity_poly.type
_entity_poly.pdbx_seq_one_letter_code
_entity_poly.pdbx_strand_id
1 'polypeptide(L)'
;MNWEAIGAIGEIVGALAVVLTLGYLANQVRHAKEAAADTNRLERSKGVRDMMLASASDSDLRENLTKGLLLSDYYNEIASKLNMSPNEAASFDWAMLYWFWLHWGQYASTTKDSDVEELRNVIRGFYTNPGVRLCWEKSPWARPVLEEDFVKFVDEILAKNPK
;
A
#
# COMPACT_ATOMS: atom_id res chain seq x y z
N MET A 1 -57.48 -35.82 -4.92
CA MET A 1 -56.23 -35.08 -4.68
C MET A 1 -56.13 -34.00 -5.75
N ASN A 2 -56.08 -32.72 -5.38
CA ASN A 2 -56.14 -31.63 -6.34
C ASN A 2 -54.74 -31.36 -6.90
N TRP A 3 -54.37 -32.09 -7.94
CA TRP A 3 -53.03 -32.08 -8.55
C TRP A 3 -52.62 -30.68 -9.02
N GLU A 4 -53.57 -29.88 -9.48
CA GLU A 4 -53.34 -28.48 -9.88
C GLU A 4 -52.91 -27.59 -8.71
N ALA A 5 -53.53 -27.76 -7.54
CA ALA A 5 -53.17 -26.97 -6.35
C ALA A 5 -51.75 -27.32 -5.87
N ILE A 6 -51.35 -28.59 -5.97
CA ILE A 6 -49.98 -29.03 -5.63
C ILE A 6 -48.98 -28.46 -6.65
N GLY A 7 -49.33 -28.46 -7.94
CA GLY A 7 -48.51 -27.85 -9.00
C GLY A 7 -48.28 -26.36 -8.77
N ALA A 8 -49.35 -25.60 -8.49
CA ALA A 8 -49.27 -24.16 -8.21
C ALA A 8 -48.42 -23.84 -6.98
N ILE A 9 -48.50 -24.65 -5.91
CA ILE A 9 -47.62 -24.49 -4.74
C ILE A 9 -46.16 -24.74 -5.12
N GLY A 10 -45.89 -25.78 -5.93
CA GLY A 10 -44.55 -26.08 -6.45
C GLY A 10 -43.96 -24.93 -7.27
N GLU A 11 -44.78 -24.29 -8.10
CA GLU A 11 -44.38 -23.11 -8.88
C GLU A 11 -44.03 -21.91 -8.00
N ILE A 12 -44.85 -21.59 -6.99
CA ILE A 12 -44.57 -20.49 -6.06
C ILE A 12 -43.29 -20.75 -5.27
N VAL A 13 -43.12 -21.97 -4.75
CA VAL A 13 -41.91 -22.35 -4.01
C VAL A 13 -40.67 -22.31 -4.91
N GLY A 14 -40.78 -22.82 -6.14
CA GLY A 14 -39.71 -22.76 -7.13
C GLY A 14 -39.32 -21.32 -7.49
N ALA A 15 -40.31 -20.47 -7.75
CA ALA A 15 -40.08 -19.05 -8.04
C ALA A 15 -39.44 -18.32 -6.85
N LEU A 16 -39.89 -18.58 -5.63
CA LEU A 16 -39.30 -18.01 -4.42
C LEU A 16 -37.85 -18.45 -4.23
N ALA A 17 -37.56 -19.75 -4.44
CA ALA A 17 -36.20 -20.28 -4.37
C ALA A 17 -35.27 -19.62 -5.41
N VAL A 18 -35.77 -19.38 -6.63
CA VAL A 18 -35.02 -18.65 -7.67
C VAL A 18 -34.73 -17.22 -7.24
N VAL A 19 -35.74 -16.48 -6.74
CA VAL A 19 -35.56 -15.09 -6.28
C VAL A 19 -34.53 -15.01 -5.14
N LEU A 20 -34.60 -15.91 -4.16
CA LEU A 20 -33.63 -15.98 -3.07
C LEU A 20 -32.22 -16.30 -3.57
N THR A 21 -32.11 -17.23 -4.53
CA THR A 21 -30.82 -17.60 -5.14
C THR A 21 -30.21 -16.43 -5.92
N LEU A 22 -31.02 -15.69 -6.69
CA LEU A 22 -30.56 -14.50 -7.39
C LEU A 22 -30.13 -13.39 -6.44
N GLY A 23 -30.84 -13.20 -5.32
CA GLY A 23 -30.44 -12.28 -4.26
C GLY A 23 -29.09 -12.65 -3.64
N TYR A 24 -28.89 -13.93 -3.31
CA TYR A 24 -27.61 -14.43 -2.82
C TYR A 24 -26.49 -14.27 -3.84
N LEU A 25 -26.73 -14.63 -5.11
CA LEU A 25 -25.76 -14.47 -6.20
C LEU A 25 -25.37 -13.01 -6.40
N ALA A 26 -26.32 -12.08 -6.36
CA ALA A 26 -26.04 -10.66 -6.46
C ALA A 26 -25.12 -10.18 -5.33
N ASN A 27 -25.34 -10.65 -4.10
CA ASN A 27 -24.45 -10.34 -2.97
C ASN A 27 -23.06 -10.99 -3.14
N GLN A 28 -23.01 -12.25 -3.58
CA GLN A 28 -21.76 -12.95 -3.84
C GLN A 28 -20.91 -12.24 -4.92
N VAL A 29 -21.53 -11.80 -6.02
CA VAL A 29 -20.85 -11.07 -7.11
C VAL A 29 -20.33 -9.72 -6.62
N ARG A 30 -21.06 -9.04 -5.72
CA ARG A 30 -20.60 -7.78 -5.10
C ARG A 30 -19.30 -8.00 -4.30
N HIS A 31 -19.28 -8.99 -3.41
CA HIS A 31 -18.09 -9.30 -2.64
C HIS A 31 -16.92 -9.76 -3.52
N ALA A 32 -17.20 -10.54 -4.57
CA ALA A 32 -16.17 -10.94 -5.53
C ALA A 32 -15.56 -9.73 -6.25
N LYS A 33 -16.38 -8.73 -6.60
CA LYS A 33 -15.91 -7.48 -7.22
C LYS A 33 -15.04 -6.66 -6.27
N GLU A 34 -15.44 -6.55 -5.00
CA GLU A 34 -14.66 -5.87 -3.95
C GLU A 34 -13.30 -6.55 -3.76
N ALA A 35 -13.28 -7.88 -3.58
CA ALA A 35 -12.05 -8.66 -3.44
C ALA A 35 -11.14 -8.56 -4.67
N ALA A 36 -11.70 -8.54 -5.88
CA ALA A 36 -10.94 -8.32 -7.12
C ALA A 36 -10.36 -6.90 -7.19
N ALA A 37 -11.10 -5.89 -6.74
CA ALA A 37 -10.60 -4.52 -6.67
C ALA A 37 -9.43 -4.39 -5.68
N ASP A 38 -9.50 -5.03 -4.51
CA ASP A 38 -8.41 -5.06 -3.54
C ASP A 38 -7.19 -5.83 -4.06
N THR A 39 -7.40 -6.96 -4.74
CA THR A 39 -6.32 -7.69 -5.41
C THR A 39 -5.62 -6.81 -6.45
N ASN A 40 -6.38 -6.08 -7.28
CA ASN A 40 -5.82 -5.16 -8.26
C ASN A 40 -5.03 -4.01 -7.61
N ARG A 41 -5.50 -3.50 -6.45
CA ARG A 41 -4.74 -2.50 -5.67
C ARG A 41 -3.41 -3.08 -5.21
N LEU A 42 -3.42 -4.29 -4.66
CA LEU A 42 -2.22 -4.98 -4.19
C LEU A 42 -1.23 -5.24 -5.33
N GLU A 43 -1.69 -5.72 -6.49
CA GLU A 43 -0.82 -5.95 -7.66
C GLU A 43 -0.18 -4.66 -8.17
N ARG A 44 -0.90 -3.53 -8.18
CA ARG A 44 -0.28 -2.23 -8.49
C ARG A 44 0.79 -1.85 -7.48
N SER A 45 0.54 -2.04 -6.19
CA SER A 45 1.54 -1.79 -5.15
C SER A 45 2.78 -2.67 -5.32
N LYS A 46 2.62 -3.93 -5.73
CA LYS A 46 3.75 -4.82 -6.10
C LYS A 46 4.55 -4.24 -7.26
N GLY A 47 3.91 -3.78 -8.33
CA GLY A 47 4.61 -3.18 -9.47
C GLY A 47 5.41 -1.93 -9.11
N VAL A 48 4.85 -1.05 -8.27
CA VAL A 48 5.56 0.14 -7.75
C VAL A 48 6.79 -0.28 -6.94
N ARG A 49 6.62 -1.24 -6.05
CA ARG A 49 7.68 -1.78 -5.20
C ARG A 49 8.80 -2.43 -6.01
N ASP A 50 8.47 -3.18 -7.05
CA ASP A 50 9.44 -3.84 -7.91
C ASP A 50 10.26 -2.80 -8.70
N MET A 51 9.63 -1.71 -9.15
CA MET A 51 10.33 -0.58 -9.78
C MET A 51 11.28 0.13 -8.80
N MET A 52 10.88 0.30 -7.53
CA MET A 52 11.74 0.88 -6.50
C MET A 52 12.97 0.01 -6.22
N LEU A 53 12.80 -1.32 -6.12
CA LEU A 53 13.91 -2.25 -5.96
C LEU A 53 14.85 -2.27 -7.17
N ALA A 54 14.30 -2.25 -8.39
CA ALA A 54 15.09 -2.15 -9.61
C ALA A 54 15.92 -0.85 -9.62
N SER A 55 15.30 0.28 -9.28
CA SER A 55 15.98 1.58 -9.20
C SER A 55 17.04 1.62 -8.09
N ALA A 56 16.86 0.91 -7.00
CA ALA A 56 17.87 0.77 -5.95
C ALA A 56 19.06 -0.13 -6.41
N SER A 57 18.81 -1.12 -7.25
CA SER A 57 19.81 -2.14 -7.60
C SER A 57 20.56 -1.86 -8.91
N ASP A 58 19.96 -1.13 -9.85
CA ASP A 58 20.52 -0.81 -11.16
C ASP A 58 20.96 0.66 -11.22
N SER A 59 22.27 0.88 -11.39
CA SER A 59 22.85 2.23 -11.43
C SER A 59 22.45 3.02 -12.67
N ASP A 60 22.34 2.37 -13.83
CA ASP A 60 22.08 3.05 -15.10
C ASP A 60 20.61 3.49 -15.15
N LEU A 61 19.70 2.61 -14.70
CA LEU A 61 18.29 2.96 -14.53
C LEU A 61 18.16 4.13 -13.55
N ARG A 62 18.83 4.05 -12.39
CA ARG A 62 18.76 5.10 -11.37
C ARG A 62 19.30 6.45 -11.86
N GLU A 63 20.40 6.44 -12.61
CA GLU A 63 20.97 7.66 -13.17
C GLU A 63 20.00 8.30 -14.18
N ASN A 64 19.40 7.50 -15.06
CA ASN A 64 18.40 7.96 -16.02
C ASN A 64 17.16 8.53 -15.32
N LEU A 65 16.64 7.86 -14.29
CA LEU A 65 15.52 8.34 -13.50
C LEU A 65 15.87 9.64 -12.76
N THR A 66 17.05 9.72 -12.16
CA THR A 66 17.53 10.92 -11.47
C THR A 66 17.55 12.13 -12.40
N LYS A 67 18.10 11.97 -13.61
CA LYS A 67 18.14 13.03 -14.62
C LYS A 67 16.74 13.35 -15.14
N GLY A 68 15.98 12.33 -15.53
CA GLY A 68 14.65 12.49 -16.13
C GLY A 68 13.61 13.10 -15.20
N LEU A 69 13.70 12.80 -13.90
CA LEU A 69 12.81 13.33 -12.86
C LEU A 69 13.37 14.60 -12.19
N LEU A 70 14.52 15.11 -12.64
CA LEU A 70 15.18 16.32 -12.12
C LEU A 70 15.48 16.23 -10.60
N LEU A 71 15.94 15.06 -10.13
CA LEU A 71 16.18 14.78 -8.71
C LEU A 71 17.64 15.03 -8.28
N SER A 72 18.50 15.54 -9.16
CA SER A 72 19.92 15.76 -8.86
C SER A 72 20.13 16.62 -7.62
N ASP A 73 19.42 17.74 -7.50
CA ASP A 73 19.55 18.65 -6.35
C ASP A 73 19.09 17.98 -5.05
N TYR A 74 17.99 17.23 -5.12
CA TYR A 74 17.48 16.44 -4.00
C TYR A 74 18.52 15.42 -3.53
N TYR A 75 19.07 14.60 -4.44
CA TYR A 75 20.05 13.59 -4.06
C TYR A 75 21.39 14.18 -3.63
N ASN A 76 21.78 15.35 -4.14
CA ASN A 76 22.93 16.08 -3.62
C ASN A 76 22.72 16.54 -2.16
N GLU A 77 21.51 17.00 -1.81
CA GLU A 77 21.17 17.36 -0.43
C GLU A 77 21.23 16.14 0.50
N ILE A 78 20.61 15.03 0.11
CA ILE A 78 20.61 13.79 0.91
C ILE A 78 22.03 13.23 1.06
N ALA A 79 22.80 13.20 -0.03
CA ALA A 79 24.19 12.77 -0.06
C ALA A 79 25.05 13.56 0.95
N SER A 80 24.92 14.89 0.96
CA SER A 80 25.65 15.73 1.91
C SER A 80 25.31 15.43 3.36
N LYS A 81 24.04 15.19 3.69
CA LYS A 81 23.60 14.92 5.07
C LYS A 81 23.98 13.53 5.57
N LEU A 82 24.05 12.55 4.68
CA LEU A 82 24.35 11.15 5.01
C LEU A 82 25.80 10.76 4.76
N ASN A 83 26.64 11.71 4.33
CA ASN A 83 28.03 11.47 3.94
C ASN A 83 28.15 10.34 2.90
N MET A 84 27.31 10.42 1.87
CA MET A 84 27.23 9.50 0.74
C MET A 84 27.57 10.26 -0.55
N SER A 85 27.87 9.54 -1.64
CA SER A 85 27.79 10.11 -2.99
C SER A 85 26.33 10.30 -3.42
N PRO A 86 26.03 11.17 -4.41
CA PRO A 86 24.67 11.33 -4.94
C PRO A 86 24.04 10.03 -5.44
N ASN A 87 24.85 9.14 -6.03
CA ASN A 87 24.34 7.86 -6.52
C ASN A 87 24.01 6.87 -5.38
N GLU A 88 24.81 6.86 -4.31
CA GLU A 88 24.51 6.08 -3.10
C GLU A 88 23.27 6.63 -2.39
N ALA A 89 23.13 7.95 -2.28
CA ALA A 89 21.96 8.60 -1.73
C ALA A 89 20.69 8.28 -2.52
N ALA A 90 20.78 8.28 -3.85
CA ALA A 90 19.67 7.87 -4.71
C ALA A 90 19.31 6.40 -4.51
N SER A 91 20.32 5.50 -4.44
CA SER A 91 20.11 4.08 -4.17
C SER A 91 19.39 3.85 -2.84
N PHE A 92 19.87 4.54 -1.81
CA PHE A 92 19.31 4.49 -0.46
C PHE A 92 17.87 4.99 -0.42
N ASP A 93 17.57 6.14 -1.04
CA ASP A 93 16.22 6.69 -1.09
C ASP A 93 15.24 5.76 -1.81
N TRP A 94 15.63 5.17 -2.95
CA TRP A 94 14.80 4.17 -3.64
C TRP A 94 14.52 2.94 -2.79
N ALA A 95 15.51 2.47 -2.03
CA ALA A 95 15.31 1.39 -1.06
C ALA A 95 14.39 1.81 0.10
N MET A 96 14.44 3.07 0.55
CA MET A 96 13.54 3.58 1.59
C MET A 96 12.10 3.73 1.09
N LEU A 97 11.92 4.20 -0.15
CA LEU A 97 10.62 4.28 -0.80
C LEU A 97 9.92 2.91 -0.86
N TYR A 98 10.67 1.84 -1.18
CA TYR A 98 10.16 0.47 -1.08
C TYR A 98 9.54 0.19 0.29
N TRP A 99 10.26 0.50 1.37
CA TRP A 99 9.80 0.23 2.74
C TRP A 99 8.59 1.10 3.11
N PHE A 100 8.56 2.36 2.70
CA PHE A 100 7.42 3.24 2.99
C PHE A 100 6.14 2.75 2.32
N TRP A 101 6.24 2.33 1.07
CA TRP A 101 5.11 1.76 0.33
C TRP A 101 4.68 0.39 0.86
N LEU A 102 5.62 -0.43 1.33
CA LEU A 102 5.31 -1.70 1.99
C LEU A 102 4.54 -1.48 3.29
N HIS A 103 4.99 -0.57 4.15
CA HIS A 103 4.34 -0.26 5.42
C HIS A 103 2.98 0.43 5.21
N TRP A 104 2.83 1.30 4.20
CA TRP A 104 1.53 1.83 3.82
C TRP A 104 0.58 0.70 3.35
N GLY A 105 1.08 -0.22 2.52
CA GLY A 105 0.29 -1.37 2.07
C GLY A 105 -0.17 -2.25 3.23
N GLN A 106 0.71 -2.48 4.22
CA GLN A 106 0.36 -3.19 5.46
C GLN A 106 -0.70 -2.41 6.24
N TYR A 107 -0.53 -1.11 6.44
CA TYR A 107 -1.52 -0.26 7.14
C TYR A 107 -2.89 -0.32 6.46
N ALA A 108 -2.94 -0.12 5.14
CA ALA A 108 -4.17 -0.07 4.36
C ALA A 108 -4.91 -1.41 4.25
N SER A 109 -4.23 -2.53 4.54
CA SER A 109 -4.81 -3.89 4.48
C SER A 109 -5.00 -4.53 5.86
N THR A 110 -4.57 -3.87 6.94
CA THR A 110 -4.71 -4.40 8.29
C THR A 110 -6.15 -4.36 8.76
N THR A 111 -6.62 -5.45 9.36
CA THR A 111 -8.00 -5.57 9.90
C THR A 111 -8.05 -5.86 11.39
N LYS A 112 -6.91 -6.11 12.03
CA LYS A 112 -6.80 -6.44 13.46
C LYS A 112 -5.93 -5.44 14.20
N ASP A 113 -6.34 -5.09 15.42
CA ASP A 113 -5.59 -4.16 16.28
C ASP A 113 -4.17 -4.66 16.59
N SER A 114 -3.96 -5.98 16.70
CA SER A 114 -2.64 -6.58 16.92
C SER A 114 -1.65 -6.25 15.81
N ASP A 115 -2.11 -6.29 14.56
CA ASP A 115 -1.28 -6.10 13.38
C ASP A 115 -0.94 -4.60 13.23
N VAL A 116 -1.87 -3.72 13.63
CA VAL A 116 -1.62 -2.26 13.72
C VAL A 116 -0.55 -1.97 14.76
N GLU A 117 -0.61 -2.62 15.93
CA GLU A 117 0.38 -2.39 16.98
C GLU A 117 1.75 -2.97 16.63
N GLU A 118 1.80 -4.10 15.93
CA GLU A 118 3.05 -4.61 15.36
C GLU A 118 3.66 -3.60 14.38
N LEU A 119 2.87 -3.10 13.44
CA LEU A 119 3.32 -2.07 12.49
C LEU A 119 3.78 -0.80 13.22
N ARG A 120 3.08 -0.39 14.29
CA ARG A 120 3.49 0.74 15.13
C ARG A 120 4.88 0.54 15.71
N ASN A 121 5.19 -0.67 16.19
CA ASN A 121 6.51 -1.00 16.73
C ASN A 121 7.59 -1.01 15.65
N VAL A 122 7.29 -1.54 14.46
CA VAL A 122 8.20 -1.49 13.31
C VAL A 122 8.50 -0.05 12.91
N ILE A 123 7.47 0.80 12.76
CA ILE A 123 7.65 2.21 12.41
C ILE A 123 8.46 2.94 13.47
N ARG A 124 8.17 2.70 14.76
CA ARG A 124 8.93 3.28 15.88
C ARG A 124 10.42 2.93 15.83
N GLY A 125 10.75 1.69 15.51
CA GLY A 125 12.15 1.24 15.43
C GLY A 125 12.86 1.72 14.15
N PHE A 126 12.20 1.58 13.00
CA PHE A 126 12.80 1.79 11.69
C PHE A 126 12.87 3.27 11.31
N TYR A 127 11.78 4.03 11.48
CA TYR A 127 11.69 5.42 11.02
C TYR A 127 12.39 6.41 11.96
N THR A 128 12.79 5.97 13.15
CA THR A 128 13.64 6.78 14.05
C THR A 128 15.11 6.73 13.68
N ASN A 129 15.52 5.86 12.74
CA ASN A 129 16.85 5.92 12.18
C ASN A 129 17.03 7.25 11.40
N PRO A 130 18.10 8.03 11.62
CA PRO A 130 18.26 9.34 11.01
C PRO A 130 18.20 9.35 9.48
N GLY A 131 18.76 8.32 8.82
CA GLY A 131 18.72 8.20 7.36
C GLY A 131 17.31 7.92 6.85
N VAL A 132 16.60 7.00 7.50
CA VAL A 132 15.21 6.66 7.15
C VAL A 132 14.30 7.88 7.38
N ARG A 133 14.45 8.55 8.52
CA ARG A 133 13.70 9.76 8.87
C ARG A 133 13.91 10.88 7.85
N LEU A 134 15.16 11.09 7.43
CA LEU A 134 15.49 12.10 6.43
C LEU A 134 14.77 11.81 5.10
N CYS A 135 14.80 10.56 4.62
CA CYS A 135 14.06 10.16 3.42
C CYS A 135 12.54 10.31 3.60
N TRP A 136 11.98 9.93 4.74
CA TRP A 136 10.56 10.11 5.04
C TRP A 136 10.13 11.59 4.95
N GLU A 137 10.92 12.48 5.53
CA GLU A 137 10.61 13.91 5.62
C GLU A 137 10.88 14.68 4.32
N LYS A 138 11.86 14.24 3.52
CA LYS A 138 12.35 15.01 2.37
C LYS A 138 12.02 14.42 1.01
N SER A 139 11.76 13.12 0.92
CA SER A 139 11.53 12.49 -0.38
C SER A 139 10.23 12.98 -1.01
N PRO A 140 10.25 13.41 -2.29
CA PRO A 140 9.05 13.83 -3.00
C PRO A 140 8.05 12.68 -3.20
N TRP A 141 8.49 11.42 -3.04
CA TRP A 141 7.71 10.21 -3.29
C TRP A 141 7.38 9.42 -2.02
N ALA A 142 7.65 9.99 -0.84
CA ALA A 142 7.27 9.41 0.45
C ALA A 142 6.01 10.11 0.99
N ARG A 143 6.18 10.96 2.00
CA ARG A 143 5.10 11.65 2.71
C ARG A 143 4.08 12.38 1.81
N PRO A 144 4.46 13.07 0.71
CA PRO A 144 3.49 13.80 -0.12
C PRO A 144 2.54 12.94 -0.96
N VAL A 145 2.91 11.68 -1.25
CA VAL A 145 2.16 10.83 -2.20
C VAL A 145 1.42 9.68 -1.52
N LEU A 146 1.72 9.43 -0.24
CA LEU A 146 1.05 8.41 0.57
C LEU A 146 -0.22 8.97 1.21
N GLU A 147 -1.11 8.07 1.57
CA GLU A 147 -2.41 8.40 2.16
C GLU A 147 -2.27 9.19 3.47
N GLU A 148 -3.11 10.21 3.66
CA GLU A 148 -3.01 11.14 4.79
C GLU A 148 -3.08 10.45 6.15
N ASP A 149 -3.93 9.43 6.30
CA ASP A 149 -4.11 8.75 7.58
C ASP A 149 -2.91 7.87 7.94
N PHE A 150 -2.26 7.26 6.95
CA PHE A 150 -0.98 6.59 7.16
C PHE A 150 0.12 7.59 7.53
N VAL A 151 0.17 8.74 6.84
CA VAL A 151 1.14 9.80 7.14
C VAL A 151 0.96 10.30 8.58
N LYS A 152 -0.28 10.60 9.01
CA LYS A 152 -0.60 10.98 10.39
C LYS A 152 -0.17 9.89 11.37
N PHE A 153 -0.47 8.63 11.07
CA PHE A 153 -0.08 7.50 11.91
C PHE A 153 1.43 7.43 12.13
N VAL A 154 2.24 7.58 11.06
CA VAL A 154 3.71 7.62 11.14
C VAL A 154 4.17 8.84 11.94
N ASP A 155 3.69 10.03 11.57
CA ASP A 155 4.12 11.30 12.16
C ASP A 155 3.80 11.36 13.67
N GLU A 156 2.68 10.82 14.12
CA GLU A 156 2.33 10.70 15.54
C GLU A 156 3.29 9.78 16.32
N ILE A 157 3.75 8.69 15.69
CA ILE A 157 4.72 7.77 16.28
C ILE A 157 6.08 8.47 16.42
N LEU A 158 6.50 9.21 15.39
CA LEU A 158 7.76 9.94 15.37
C LEU A 158 7.75 11.14 16.34
N ALA A 159 6.62 11.84 16.48
CA ALA A 159 6.47 12.95 17.42
C ALA A 159 6.68 12.50 18.89
N LYS A 160 6.29 11.25 19.21
CA LYS A 160 6.50 10.65 20.54
C LYS A 160 7.92 10.11 20.74
N ASN A 161 8.74 10.05 19.69
CA ASN A 161 10.10 9.50 19.71
C ASN A 161 11.09 10.39 18.93
N PRO A 162 11.35 11.62 19.38
CA PRO A 162 11.95 12.67 18.56
C PRO A 162 13.47 12.53 18.28
N LYS A 163 14.10 11.37 18.49
CA LYS A 163 15.55 11.14 18.39
C LYS A 163 16.22 11.84 17.20
#